data_AF-A0A9D6HQD4-F1
#
_entry.id   AF-A0A9D6HQD4-F1
#
_cell.length_a   1.000
_cell.length_b   1.000
_cell.length_c   1.000
_cell.angle_alpha   90.00
_cell.angle_beta   90.00
_cell.angle_gamma   90.00
#
_symmetry.space_group_name_H-M   'P 1'
#
loop_
_entity.id
_entity.type
_entity.pdbx_description
1 polymer ?
#
loop_
_entity_poly.entity_id
_entity_poly.type
_entity_poly.pdbx_seq_one_letter_code
_entity_poly.pdbx_strand_id
1 'polypeptide(L)'
;MNKWFIYELSINTDYVHTMLQLPPAVTIAKAVMYLKGGFSKIIRQEFPELRKFFWGDNLWQDGYSAETIGRIDEQMMREYIKRRWERE
;
A
#
# COMPACT_ATOMS: atom_id res chain seq x y z
N MET A 1 3.82 -13.46 -7.03
CA MET A 1 3.40 -12.05 -7.16
C MET A 1 2.14 -11.85 -6.34
N ASN A 2 2.07 -10.80 -5.50
CA ASN A 2 1.01 -10.56 -4.50
C ASN A 2 -0.34 -10.09 -5.08
N LYS A 3 -0.46 -9.93 -6.42
CA LYS A 3 -1.67 -9.49 -7.15
C LYS A 3 -2.22 -8.12 -6.69
N TRP A 4 -1.35 -7.26 -6.16
CA TRP A 4 -1.75 -5.89 -5.81
C TRP A 4 -1.62 -5.01 -7.04
N PHE A 5 -2.55 -4.08 -7.20
CA PHE A 5 -2.50 -3.10 -8.28
C PHE A 5 -1.99 -1.78 -7.71
N ILE A 6 -1.01 -1.18 -8.36
CA ILE A 6 -0.53 0.18 -8.04
C ILE A 6 -1.14 1.10 -9.09
N TYR A 7 -2.04 1.98 -8.67
CA TYR A 7 -2.63 2.98 -9.55
C TYR A 7 -1.69 4.16 -9.75
N GLU A 8 -1.10 4.63 -8.65
CA GLU A 8 -0.19 5.78 -8.63
C GLU A 8 0.95 5.56 -7.64
N LEU A 9 2.11 6.12 -7.98
CA LEU A 9 3.31 6.12 -7.16
C LEU A 9 4.00 7.48 -7.31
N SER A 10 4.24 8.16 -6.20
CA SER A 10 5.01 9.39 -6.13
C SER A 10 6.14 9.21 -5.12
N ILE A 11 7.36 9.52 -5.55
CA ILE A 11 8.58 9.38 -4.75
C ILE A 11 9.12 10.79 -4.53
N ASN A 12 9.20 11.19 -3.27
CA ASN A 12 9.84 12.43 -2.85
C ASN A 12 11.17 12.12 -2.18
N THR A 13 11.90 13.17 -1.80
CA THR A 13 13.21 13.06 -1.16
C THR A 13 13.19 12.32 0.17
N ASP A 14 12.08 12.39 0.90
CA ASP A 14 11.96 11.93 2.29
C ASP A 14 10.70 11.07 2.56
N TYR A 15 9.81 10.91 1.57
CA TYR A 15 8.62 10.07 1.67
C TYR A 15 8.15 9.53 0.32
N VAL A 16 7.29 8.51 0.37
CA VAL A 16 6.67 7.89 -0.80
C VAL A 16 5.15 7.86 -0.59
N HIS A 17 4.39 8.26 -1.61
CA HIS A 17 2.95 8.09 -1.67
C HIS A 17 2.58 7.05 -2.71
N THR A 18 1.58 6.22 -2.41
CA THR A 18 1.09 5.23 -3.37
C THR A 18 -0.41 5.00 -3.21
N MET A 19 -1.11 4.88 -4.34
CA MET A 19 -2.50 4.44 -4.39
C MET A 19 -2.55 2.98 -4.80
N LEU A 20 -3.11 2.14 -3.93
CA LEU A 20 -3.04 0.68 -4.05
C LEU A 20 -4.45 0.06 -4.05
N GLN A 21 -4.63 -0.99 -4.87
CA GLN A 21 -5.70 -1.95 -4.69
C GLN A 21 -5.18 -3.19 -3.96
N LEU A 22 -5.78 -3.49 -2.82
CA LEU A 22 -5.45 -4.65 -1.99
C LEU A 22 -6.60 -5.66 -2.01
N PRO A 23 -6.31 -6.98 -1.99
CA PRO A 23 -7.32 -7.99 -1.72
C PRO A 23 -7.96 -7.76 -0.33
N PRO A 24 -9.26 -8.02 -0.15
CA PRO A 24 -9.96 -7.76 1.11
C PRO A 24 -9.41 -8.59 2.30
N ALA A 25 -8.73 -9.70 2.02
CA ALA A 25 -8.07 -10.53 3.03
C ALA A 25 -6.75 -9.94 3.55
N VAL A 26 -6.22 -8.89 2.92
CA VAL A 26 -4.95 -8.26 3.30
C VAL A 26 -5.23 -7.01 4.10
N THR A 27 -4.77 -6.98 5.35
CA THR A 27 -4.86 -5.76 6.17
C THR A 27 -3.89 -4.70 5.68
N ILE A 28 -4.24 -3.42 5.87
CA ILE A 28 -3.38 -2.29 5.52
C ILE A 28 -2.00 -2.41 6.20
N ALA A 29 -1.98 -2.77 7.49
CA ALA A 29 -0.74 -2.98 8.24
C ALA A 29 0.14 -4.07 7.60
N LYS A 30 -0.46 -5.18 7.16
CA LYS A 30 0.27 -6.24 6.46
C LYS A 30 0.80 -5.75 5.12
N ALA A 31 0.03 -4.94 4.40
CA ALA A 31 0.45 -4.36 3.13
C ALA A 31 1.67 -3.45 3.30
N VAL A 32 1.61 -2.53 4.25
CA VAL A 32 2.71 -1.62 4.58
C VAL A 32 3.96 -2.38 5.06
N MET A 33 3.79 -3.41 5.89
CA MET A 33 4.90 -4.27 6.34
C MET A 33 5.65 -4.88 5.14
N TYR A 34 4.92 -5.41 4.14
CA TYR A 34 5.54 -5.96 2.95
C TYR A 34 6.24 -4.89 2.09
N LEU A 35 5.62 -3.73 1.90
CA LEU A 35 6.19 -2.65 1.09
C LEU A 35 7.46 -2.09 1.73
N LYS A 36 7.39 -1.63 2.98
CA LYS A 36 8.52 -1.03 3.69
C LYS A 36 9.65 -2.03 3.86
N GLY A 37 9.34 -3.25 4.30
CA GLY A 37 10.33 -4.29 4.53
C GLY A 37 10.99 -4.79 3.24
N GLY A 38 10.17 -5.09 2.22
CA GLY A 38 10.66 -5.54 0.92
C GLY A 38 11.55 -4.50 0.24
N PHE A 39 11.12 -3.24 0.23
CA PHE A 39 11.89 -2.14 -0.34
C PHE A 39 13.19 -1.88 0.43
N SER A 40 13.14 -1.87 1.78
CA SER A 40 14.34 -1.72 2.60
C SER A 40 15.37 -2.79 2.31
N LYS A 41 14.94 -4.05 2.12
CA LYS A 41 15.83 -5.13 1.73
C LYS A 41 16.51 -4.87 0.38
N ILE A 42 15.73 -4.50 -0.64
CA ILE A 42 16.25 -4.25 -1.99
C ILE A 42 17.22 -3.07 -1.99
N ILE A 43 16.83 -1.92 -1.42
CA ILE A 43 17.69 -0.73 -1.36
C ILE A 43 19.00 -0.98 -0.64
N ARG A 44 18.99 -1.75 0.46
CA ARG A 44 20.22 -2.11 1.19
C ARG A 44 21.13 -3.05 0.40
N GLN A 45 20.60 -3.83 -0.54
CA GLN A 45 21.37 -4.69 -1.41
C GLN A 45 21.96 -3.90 -2.59
N GLU A 46 21.16 -3.02 -3.20
CA GLU A 46 21.56 -2.20 -4.35
C GLU A 46 22.51 -1.06 -3.96
N PHE A 47 22.35 -0.49 -2.77
CA PHE A 47 23.13 0.67 -2.29
C PHE A 47 23.76 0.42 -0.91
N PRO A 48 24.77 -0.48 -0.80
CA PRO A 48 25.42 -0.81 0.48
C PRO A 48 26.04 0.39 1.20
N GLU A 49 26.43 1.43 0.47
CA GLU A 49 26.99 2.68 1.00
C GLU A 49 26.01 3.45 1.89
N LEU A 50 24.70 3.25 1.71
CA LEU A 50 23.67 3.89 2.52
C LEU A 50 23.72 3.49 4.00
N ARG A 51 24.36 2.35 4.33
CA ARG A 51 24.58 1.91 5.72
C ARG A 51 25.24 2.97 6.60
N LYS A 52 26.06 3.85 6.01
CA LYS A 52 26.75 4.93 6.73
C LYS A 52 25.81 6.04 7.19
N PHE A 53 24.64 6.18 6.56
CA PHE A 53 23.67 7.24 6.82
C PHE A 53 22.50 6.77 7.68
N PHE A 54 22.32 5.46 7.86
CA PHE A 54 21.26 4.93 8.72
C PHE A 54 21.70 4.92 10.19
N TRP A 55 20.85 5.47 11.06
CA TRP A 55 20.94 5.25 12.50
C TRP A 55 20.42 3.84 12.80
N GLY A 56 21.29 2.84 12.68
CA GLY A 56 20.93 1.43 12.80
C GLY A 56 20.33 0.85 11.51
N ASP A 57 19.36 -0.06 11.66
CA ASP A 57 18.80 -0.82 10.53
C ASP A 57 17.49 -0.27 9.96
N ASN A 58 17.16 0.98 10.26
CA ASN A 58 15.90 1.61 9.86
C ASN A 58 16.09 2.49 8.61
N LEU A 59 15.48 2.09 7.49
CA LEU A 59 15.37 2.93 6.28
C LEU A 59 14.15 3.87 6.38
N TRP A 60 13.08 3.40 7.01
CA TRP A 60 11.82 4.12 7.11
C TRP A 60 11.58 4.58 8.54
N GLN A 61 10.83 5.67 8.72
CA GLN A 61 10.18 5.98 10.00
C GLN A 61 9.29 4.80 10.45
N ASP A 62 9.05 4.63 11.74
CA ASP A 62 8.26 3.49 12.24
C ASP A 62 6.80 3.52 11.74
N GLY A 63 6.21 4.72 11.70
CA GLY A 63 4.81 4.94 11.31
C GLY A 63 4.51 4.86 9.81
N TYR A 64 3.22 4.97 9.47
CA TYR A 64 2.71 5.16 8.12
C TYR A 64 1.36 5.88 8.16
N SER A 65 1.02 6.58 7.08
CA SER A 65 -0.33 7.12 6.86
C SER A 65 -1.08 6.26 5.84
N ALA A 66 -2.38 6.08 6.04
CA ALA A 66 -3.24 5.36 5.12
C ALA A 66 -4.67 5.91 5.18
N GLU A 67 -5.23 6.18 4.00
CA GLU A 67 -6.61 6.66 3.84
C GLU A 67 -7.31 5.83 2.77
N THR A 68 -8.59 5.55 2.98
CA THR A 68 -9.41 4.83 2.01
C THR A 68 -9.99 5.79 0.98
N ILE A 69 -9.85 5.48 -0.31
CA ILE A 69 -10.51 6.22 -1.39
C ILE A 69 -11.74 5.44 -1.82
N GLY A 70 -12.92 6.01 -1.59
CA GLY A 70 -14.19 5.47 -2.05
C GLY A 70 -14.76 6.32 -3.18
N ARG A 71 -14.88 5.74 -4.38
CA ARG A 71 -15.77 6.24 -5.43
C ARG A 71 -16.97 5.30 -5.50
N ILE A 72 -17.88 5.42 -4.55
CA ILE A 72 -19.15 4.71 -4.63
C ILE A 72 -20.24 5.76 -4.72
N ASP A 73 -20.83 5.84 -5.91
CA ASP A 73 -22.11 6.49 -6.10
C ASP A 73 -23.18 5.68 -5.33
N GLU A 74 -23.95 6.36 -4.47
CA GLU A 74 -25.03 5.77 -3.70
C GLU A 74 -26.00 4.99 -4.59
N GLN A 75 -26.29 5.52 -5.79
CA GLN A 75 -27.17 4.87 -6.75
C GLN A 75 -26.59 3.53 -7.22
N MET A 76 -25.29 3.50 -7.53
CA MET A 76 -24.59 2.29 -7.96
C MET A 76 -24.56 1.22 -6.85
N MET A 77 -24.43 1.65 -5.59
CA MET A 77 -24.48 0.72 -4.45
C MET A 77 -25.88 0.14 -4.23
N ARG A 78 -26.92 0.97 -4.33
CA ARG A 78 -28.32 0.52 -4.22
C ARG A 78 -28.68 -0.49 -5.31
N GLU A 79 -28.22 -0.27 -6.54
CA GLU A 79 -28.42 -1.20 -7.65
C GLU A 79 -27.67 -2.53 -7.45
N TYR A 80 -26.42 -2.48 -6.99
CA TYR A 80 -25.65 -3.69 -6.67
C TYR A 80 -26.35 -4.52 -5.59
N ILE A 81 -26.83 -3.89 -4.51
CA ILE A 81 -27.56 -4.57 -3.43
C ILE A 81 -28.81 -5.26 -4.00
N LYS A 82 -29.69 -4.52 -4.71
CA LYS A 82 -30.92 -5.08 -5.28
C LYS A 82 -30.65 -6.29 -6.19
N ARG A 83 -29.70 -6.16 -7.12
CA ARG A 83 -29.35 -7.25 -8.06
C ARG A 83 -28.81 -8.50 -7.35
N ARG A 84 -28.18 -8.33 -6.19
CA ARG A 84 -27.64 -9.45 -5.41
C ARG A 84 -28.73 -10.23 -4.68
N TRP A 85 -29.76 -9.54 -4.18
CA TRP A 85 -30.94 -10.17 -3.56
C TRP A 85 -31.84 -10.91 -4.56
N GLU A 86 -31.85 -10.52 -5.84
CA GLU A 86 -32.64 -11.20 -6.89
C GLU A 86 -32.00 -12.49 -7.44
N ARG A 87 -30.72 -12.72 -7.12
CA ARG A 87 -29.95 -13.88 -7.63
C ARG A 87 -29.71 -14.96 -6.56
N GLU A 88 -30.20 -14.75 -5.35
CA GLU A 88 -30.31 -15.74 -4.27
C GLU A 88 -31.78 -16.20 -4.17
#